data_AF-C1EEU3-F1
#
_entry.id   AF-C1EEU3-F1
#
_cell.length_a   1.000
_cell.length_b   1.000
_cell.length_c   1.000
_cell.angle_alpha   90.00
_cell.angle_beta   90.00
_cell.angle_gamma   90.00
#
_symmetry.space_group_name_H-M   'P 1'
#
loop_
_entity.id
_entity.type
_entity.pdbx_description
1 polymer ?
#
loop_
_entity_poly.entity_id
_entity_poly.type
_entity_poly.pdbx_seq_one_letter_code
_entity_poly.pdbx_strand_id
1 'polypeptide(L)'
;MVHDSAIHDAGAARRANVLVVNDDGIAAAGLAKVVEALDRTGRLDVYVVAPDKEMSATSHSISIHNAVSATPRVVPGATRAFSSSGTPADCTMLGLSVLYRSKRFDYIVSGINRGDNLGLHVVYSGTVAGAREGAMRTGAVGVAVSLDSYSRTADYSEAARLTAELVTSIHDAPGLTETLRGCVLNVNVPNLPRTHIKGVKLTTPGLSCTQAEWVRVPGTRGDSCDDLNEDETRGPDSDSDGDWRHDGAFADGVDELPIADAGEGLVGTPGTPGGTDDGAWESGTRWFRNKPGPAREDDREGYDKRAMKDGFVSVSVLASGYATVAFDRTKIPKENAGLGLGETLVRALVPDGARPGIRSAA
;
A
#
# COMPACT_ATOMS: atom_id res chain seq x y z
N MET A 1 23.31 19.63 43.09
CA MET A 1 24.20 18.50 42.78
C MET A 1 23.48 17.22 43.13
N VAL A 2 22.90 16.57 42.13
CA VAL A 2 22.78 15.10 42.10
C VAL A 2 23.02 14.77 40.63
N HIS A 3 24.24 14.32 40.34
CA HIS A 3 24.58 13.70 39.07
C HIS A 3 23.90 12.34 39.08
N ASP A 4 23.05 12.07 38.09
CA ASP A 4 22.73 10.70 37.73
C ASP A 4 23.33 10.44 36.35
N SER A 5 24.51 9.83 36.39
CA SER A 5 25.29 9.42 35.24
C SER A 5 24.61 8.22 34.59
N ALA A 6 23.88 8.45 33.50
CA ALA A 6 23.48 7.40 32.60
C ALA A 6 24.73 6.79 31.96
N ILE A 7 25.22 5.71 32.57
CA ILE A 7 26.18 4.79 31.95
C ILE A 7 25.51 4.29 30.67
N HIS A 8 25.95 4.83 29.54
CA HIS A 8 25.64 4.29 28.23
C HIS A 8 26.29 2.91 28.14
N ASP A 9 25.47 1.87 28.18
CA ASP A 9 25.86 0.53 27.81
C ASP A 9 26.16 0.50 26.31
N ALA A 10 27.41 0.78 25.98
CA ALA A 10 27.95 0.70 24.63
C ALA A 10 28.27 -0.77 24.33
N GLY A 11 27.32 -1.52 23.76
CA GLY A 11 27.58 -2.93 23.39
C GLY A 11 26.52 -3.67 22.59
N ALA A 12 25.23 -3.33 22.72
CA ALA A 12 24.16 -3.93 21.92
C ALA A 12 23.55 -2.88 20.99
N ALA A 13 23.61 -3.08 19.67
CA ALA A 13 22.90 -2.22 18.74
C ALA A 13 21.40 -2.19 19.11
N ARG A 14 20.85 -0.99 19.37
CA ARG A 14 19.44 -0.82 19.76
C ARG A 14 18.53 -1.49 18.73
N ARG A 15 17.70 -2.44 19.14
CA ARG A 15 16.63 -2.97 18.29
C ARG A 15 15.61 -1.88 17.98
N ALA A 16 15.21 -1.76 16.72
CA ALA A 16 14.17 -0.82 16.31
C ALA A 16 12.79 -1.47 16.41
N ASN A 17 11.77 -0.70 16.78
CA ASN A 17 10.40 -1.19 16.77
C ASN A 17 9.79 -0.94 15.39
N VAL A 18 9.17 -1.98 14.82
CA VAL A 18 8.47 -1.93 13.54
C VAL A 18 7.00 -2.25 13.76
N LEU A 19 6.10 -1.41 13.26
CA LEU A 19 4.68 -1.73 13.16
C LEU A 19 4.41 -2.24 11.74
N VAL A 20 3.86 -3.44 11.63
CA VAL A 20 3.40 -4.04 10.38
C VAL A 20 1.88 -3.93 10.29
N VAL A 21 1.41 -3.41 9.16
CA VAL A 21 -0.01 -3.29 8.79
C VAL A 21 -0.20 -3.78 7.34
N ASN A 22 -1.42 -3.90 6.85
CA ASN A 22 -1.74 -4.11 5.43
C ASN A 22 -3.23 -3.78 5.16
N ASP A 23 -3.66 -3.93 3.91
CA ASP A 23 -5.05 -3.95 3.46
C ASP A 23 -5.57 -5.35 3.12
N ASP A 24 -4.71 -6.33 2.78
CA ASP A 24 -5.17 -7.72 2.50
C ASP A 24 -5.69 -8.49 3.74
N GLY A 25 -5.51 -7.93 4.93
CA GLY A 25 -5.90 -8.53 6.22
C GLY A 25 -4.84 -9.42 6.88
N ILE A 26 -5.06 -9.75 8.15
CA ILE A 26 -4.05 -10.39 9.02
C ILE A 26 -3.67 -11.81 8.61
N ALA A 27 -4.55 -12.51 7.88
CA ALA A 27 -4.30 -13.87 7.39
C ALA A 27 -3.57 -13.88 6.03
N ALA A 28 -3.26 -12.72 5.46
CA ALA A 28 -2.65 -12.61 4.14
C ALA A 28 -1.24 -13.22 4.10
N ALA A 29 -0.95 -13.95 3.01
CA ALA A 29 0.36 -14.55 2.80
C ALA A 29 1.49 -13.51 2.74
N GLY A 30 1.23 -12.35 2.13
CA GLY A 30 2.19 -11.24 2.07
C GLY A 30 2.58 -10.70 3.45
N LEU A 31 1.59 -10.53 4.35
CA LEU A 31 1.82 -10.08 5.73
C LEU A 31 2.63 -11.13 6.51
N ALA A 32 2.26 -12.40 6.43
CA ALA A 32 2.98 -13.46 7.11
C ALA A 32 4.46 -13.51 6.66
N LYS A 33 4.72 -13.39 5.35
CA LYS A 33 6.08 -13.42 4.79
C LYS A 33 6.92 -12.22 5.21
N VAL A 34 6.35 -11.00 5.21
CA VAL A 34 7.12 -9.81 5.60
C VAL A 34 7.43 -9.80 7.10
N VAL A 35 6.49 -10.22 7.96
CA VAL A 35 6.74 -10.37 9.40
C VAL A 35 7.86 -11.37 9.66
N GLU A 36 7.79 -12.54 9.02
CA GLU A 36 8.82 -13.57 9.15
C GLU A 36 10.19 -13.06 8.66
N ALA A 37 10.24 -12.33 7.55
CA ALA A 37 11.49 -11.76 7.03
C ALA A 37 12.08 -10.70 7.96
N LEU A 38 11.26 -9.81 8.53
CA LEU A 38 11.69 -8.78 9.48
C LEU A 38 12.20 -9.39 10.79
N ASP A 39 11.51 -10.39 11.32
CA ASP A 39 11.90 -11.09 12.55
C ASP A 39 13.22 -11.84 12.39
N ARG A 40 13.39 -12.59 11.29
CA ARG A 40 14.61 -13.35 10.98
C ARG A 40 15.88 -12.50 10.94
N THR A 41 15.78 -11.17 10.82
CA THR A 41 16.94 -10.28 10.92
C THR A 41 17.58 -10.31 12.31
N GLY A 42 16.79 -10.57 13.37
CA GLY A 42 17.21 -10.46 14.76
C GLY A 42 17.42 -9.02 15.25
N ARG A 43 17.13 -8.01 14.42
CA ARG A 43 17.46 -6.59 14.69
C ARG A 43 16.25 -5.73 15.01
N LEU A 44 15.05 -6.25 14.77
CA LEU A 44 13.79 -5.53 14.80
C LEU A 44 12.84 -6.19 15.79
N ASP A 45 12.12 -5.41 16.57
CA ASP A 45 10.96 -5.87 17.35
C ASP A 45 9.70 -5.64 16.49
N VAL A 46 9.10 -6.72 16.00
CA VAL A 46 7.98 -6.65 15.04
C VAL A 46 6.64 -6.70 15.78
N TYR A 47 5.79 -5.70 15.56
CA TYR A 47 4.42 -5.64 16.09
C TYR A 47 3.44 -5.58 14.92
N VAL A 48 2.26 -6.18 15.06
CA VAL A 48 1.29 -6.25 13.96
C VAL A 48 -0.06 -5.68 14.38
N VAL A 49 -0.69 -4.88 13.52
CA VAL A 49 -2.13 -4.60 13.56
C VAL A 49 -2.63 -4.63 12.13
N ALA A 50 -3.56 -5.51 11.81
CA ALA A 50 -4.07 -5.67 10.45
C ALA A 50 -5.58 -5.90 10.44
N PRO A 51 -6.27 -5.56 9.33
CA PRO A 51 -7.69 -5.85 9.16
C PRO A 51 -8.01 -7.35 9.37
N ASP A 52 -9.22 -7.67 9.81
CA ASP A 52 -9.74 -9.05 9.92
C ASP A 52 -10.17 -9.64 8.58
N LYS A 53 -10.45 -8.77 7.60
CA LYS A 53 -10.80 -9.10 6.22
C LYS A 53 -10.00 -8.28 5.22
N GLU A 54 -10.09 -8.66 3.95
CA GLU A 54 -9.56 -7.89 2.83
C GLU A 54 -10.24 -6.51 2.76
N MET A 55 -9.45 -5.45 2.64
CA MET A 55 -9.86 -4.04 2.60
C MET A 55 -9.17 -3.30 1.45
N SER A 56 -8.91 -3.99 0.33
CA SER A 56 -8.41 -3.40 -0.91
C SER A 56 -9.26 -2.19 -1.38
N ALA A 57 -8.60 -1.20 -2.00
CA ALA A 57 -9.21 0.01 -2.55
C ALA A 57 -9.94 0.93 -1.55
N THR A 58 -9.73 0.77 -0.24
CA THR A 58 -10.32 1.68 0.76
C THR A 58 -9.64 3.05 0.86
N SER A 59 -8.59 3.30 0.08
CA SER A 59 -7.76 4.51 0.15
C SER A 59 -7.35 4.82 1.60
N HIS A 60 -7.38 6.09 1.99
CA HIS A 60 -7.08 6.59 3.32
C HIS A 60 -8.37 6.87 4.11
N SER A 61 -9.30 5.92 4.09
CA SER A 61 -10.52 5.99 4.91
C SER A 61 -10.21 5.73 6.38
N ILE A 62 -10.97 6.38 7.26
CA ILE A 62 -10.87 6.24 8.71
C ILE A 62 -12.26 6.06 9.31
N SER A 63 -12.36 5.24 10.36
CA SER A 63 -13.64 4.95 11.01
C SER A 63 -13.89 5.93 12.15
N ILE A 64 -14.66 7.00 11.88
CA ILE A 64 -15.05 8.01 12.90
C ILE A 64 -16.39 7.68 13.55
N HIS A 65 -17.35 7.17 12.77
CA HIS A 65 -18.74 7.01 13.21
C HIS A 65 -19.05 5.63 13.79
N ASN A 66 -18.24 4.62 13.44
CA ASN A 66 -18.43 3.24 13.87
C ASN A 66 -17.31 2.81 14.81
N ALA A 67 -17.64 1.98 15.80
CA ALA A 67 -16.65 1.41 16.69
C ALA A 67 -15.77 0.39 15.95
N VAL A 68 -14.45 0.45 16.20
CA VAL A 68 -13.48 -0.50 15.64
C VAL A 68 -13.07 -1.48 16.73
N SER A 69 -13.14 -2.78 16.41
CA SER A 69 -12.69 -3.86 17.30
C SER A 69 -11.19 -4.11 17.13
N ALA A 70 -10.53 -4.62 18.18
CA ALA A 70 -9.15 -5.11 18.10
C ALA A 70 -9.01 -6.39 18.92
N THR A 71 -8.74 -7.51 18.26
CA THR A 71 -8.67 -8.83 18.89
C THR A 71 -7.25 -9.41 18.79
N PRO A 72 -6.63 -9.86 19.90
CA PRO A 72 -5.31 -10.48 19.85
C PRO A 72 -5.26 -11.68 18.88
N ARG A 73 -4.13 -11.81 18.18
CA ARG A 73 -3.82 -12.95 17.30
C ARG A 73 -2.37 -13.39 17.49
N VAL A 74 -2.08 -14.61 17.09
CA VAL A 74 -0.71 -15.12 16.99
C VAL A 74 -0.30 -15.04 15.52
N VAL A 75 0.80 -14.31 15.27
CA VAL A 75 1.44 -14.25 13.95
C VAL A 75 2.89 -14.68 14.17
N PRO A 76 3.38 -15.77 13.53
CA PRO A 76 4.77 -16.20 13.67
C PRO A 76 5.75 -15.07 13.34
N GLY A 77 6.75 -14.87 14.20
CA GLY A 77 7.73 -13.77 14.11
C GLY A 77 7.25 -12.43 14.66
N ALA A 78 5.97 -12.25 14.98
CA ALA A 78 5.50 -11.05 15.65
C ALA A 78 5.71 -11.14 17.17
N THR A 79 6.20 -10.05 17.76
CA THR A 79 6.25 -9.84 19.22
C THR A 79 4.83 -9.81 19.81
N ARG A 80 3.91 -9.13 19.12
CA ARG A 80 2.48 -9.05 19.45
C ARG A 80 1.70 -8.69 18.19
N ALA A 81 0.49 -9.24 18.06
CA ALA A 81 -0.36 -8.99 16.91
C ALA A 81 -1.83 -8.81 17.31
N PHE A 82 -2.54 -7.94 16.57
CA PHE A 82 -3.98 -7.75 16.67
C PHE A 82 -4.62 -7.75 15.29
N SER A 83 -5.77 -8.39 15.21
CA SER A 83 -6.71 -8.25 14.10
C SER A 83 -7.73 -7.18 14.44
N SER A 84 -8.11 -6.34 13.47
CA SER A 84 -8.99 -5.19 13.66
C SER A 84 -10.12 -5.19 12.63
N SER A 85 -11.32 -4.73 13.00
CA SER A 85 -12.41 -4.54 12.04
C SER A 85 -12.34 -3.21 11.27
N GLY A 86 -11.29 -2.43 11.49
CA GLY A 86 -11.08 -1.11 10.89
C GLY A 86 -10.27 -1.15 9.60
N THR A 87 -10.09 0.02 9.00
CA THR A 87 -9.28 0.19 7.78
C THR A 87 -7.78 0.06 8.08
N PRO A 88 -6.91 0.00 7.06
CA PRO A 88 -5.45 0.02 7.26
C PRO A 88 -4.98 1.26 8.05
N ALA A 89 -5.60 2.42 7.81
CA ALA A 89 -5.31 3.64 8.55
C ALA A 89 -5.74 3.52 10.03
N ASP A 90 -6.91 2.94 10.30
CA ASP A 90 -7.37 2.64 11.67
C ASP A 90 -6.42 1.67 12.38
N CYS A 91 -5.94 0.64 11.68
CA CYS A 91 -4.97 -0.32 12.22
C CYS A 91 -3.68 0.38 12.66
N THR A 92 -3.13 1.25 11.80
CA THR A 92 -1.96 2.06 12.15
C THR A 92 -2.26 2.95 13.36
N MET A 93 -3.37 3.69 13.35
CA MET A 93 -3.75 4.58 14.46
C MET A 93 -3.93 3.84 15.79
N LEU A 94 -4.60 2.69 15.78
CA LEU A 94 -4.81 1.85 16.96
C LEU A 94 -3.48 1.32 17.51
N GLY A 95 -2.61 0.85 16.63
CA GLY A 95 -1.27 0.39 16.98
C GLY A 95 -0.47 1.47 17.69
N LEU A 96 -0.43 2.67 17.11
CA LEU A 96 0.32 3.81 17.62
C LEU A 96 -0.25 4.41 18.91
N SER A 97 -1.58 4.46 19.04
CA SER A 97 -2.23 5.26 20.08
C SER A 97 -2.62 4.46 21.32
N VAL A 98 -3.08 3.22 21.15
CA VAL A 98 -3.75 2.45 22.21
C VAL A 98 -3.06 1.10 22.44
N LEU A 99 -2.92 0.28 21.40
CA LEU A 99 -2.50 -1.11 21.53
C LEU A 99 -1.03 -1.25 21.97
N TYR A 100 -0.16 -0.37 21.47
CA TYR A 100 1.26 -0.35 21.76
C TYR A 100 1.73 1.01 22.31
N ARG A 101 0.91 1.68 23.11
CA ARG A 101 1.14 3.04 23.61
C ARG A 101 2.51 3.28 24.27
N SER A 102 3.12 2.24 24.86
CA SER A 102 4.45 2.33 25.49
C SER A 102 5.62 2.15 24.51
N LYS A 103 5.36 1.97 23.21
CA LYS A 103 6.36 1.73 22.17
C LYS A 103 6.49 2.95 21.28
N ARG A 104 7.74 3.28 20.97
CA ARG A 104 8.08 4.25 19.94
C ARG A 104 8.49 3.49 18.69
N PHE A 105 7.72 3.63 17.63
CA PHE A 105 7.99 2.99 16.34
C PHE A 105 8.99 3.82 15.53
N ASP A 106 9.98 3.13 14.98
CA ASP A 106 10.96 3.71 14.06
C ASP A 106 10.49 3.52 12.60
N TYR A 107 9.81 2.41 12.32
CA TYR A 107 9.31 2.06 11.00
C TYR A 107 7.86 1.62 11.04
N ILE A 108 7.14 1.93 9.98
CA ILE A 108 5.78 1.46 9.70
C ILE A 108 5.83 0.75 8.37
N VAL A 109 5.76 -0.58 8.38
CA VAL A 109 5.77 -1.39 7.17
C VAL A 109 4.32 -1.76 6.84
N SER A 110 3.85 -1.39 5.66
CA SER A 110 2.52 -1.71 5.18
C SER A 110 2.62 -2.63 3.97
N GLY A 111 1.98 -3.80 4.03
CA GLY A 111 1.98 -4.81 2.96
C GLY A 111 2.42 -6.21 3.41
N ILE A 112 2.86 -7.10 2.52
CA ILE A 112 3.06 -6.88 1.07
C ILE A 112 1.74 -7.01 0.33
N ASN A 113 1.33 -5.93 -0.34
CA ASN A 113 0.11 -5.86 -1.13
C ASN A 113 0.13 -6.83 -2.32
N ARG A 114 -1.04 -7.40 -2.65
CA ARG A 114 -1.27 -8.11 -3.91
C ARG A 114 -1.63 -7.11 -5.02
N GLY A 115 -0.72 -6.89 -5.95
CA GLY A 115 -0.87 -5.90 -7.02
C GLY A 115 -0.03 -4.67 -6.74
N ASP A 116 0.37 -4.00 -7.81
CA ASP A 116 1.21 -2.82 -7.74
C ASP A 116 0.45 -1.58 -7.21
N ASN A 117 1.22 -0.64 -6.65
CA ASN A 117 0.74 0.68 -6.27
C ASN A 117 1.60 1.73 -6.98
N LEU A 118 1.45 1.82 -8.30
CA LEU A 118 2.22 2.70 -9.18
C LEU A 118 1.40 3.91 -9.66
N GLY A 119 2.10 5.00 -9.97
CA GLY A 119 1.50 6.21 -10.51
C GLY A 119 0.47 6.85 -9.59
N LEU A 120 -0.69 7.20 -10.14
CA LEU A 120 -1.79 7.83 -9.41
C LEU A 120 -2.61 6.82 -8.59
N HIS A 121 -2.45 5.50 -8.81
CA HIS A 121 -3.09 4.48 -7.98
C HIS A 121 -2.68 4.56 -6.51
N VAL A 122 -1.49 5.12 -6.24
CA VAL A 122 -0.97 5.42 -4.90
C VAL A 122 -2.00 6.19 -4.04
N VAL A 123 -2.85 7.02 -4.65
CA VAL A 123 -3.89 7.79 -3.93
C VAL A 123 -4.99 6.88 -3.36
N TYR A 124 -5.32 5.79 -4.04
CA TYR A 124 -6.39 4.86 -3.67
C TYR A 124 -5.89 3.67 -2.85
N SER A 125 -4.58 3.58 -2.62
CA SER A 125 -3.94 2.46 -1.94
C SER A 125 -4.14 2.51 -0.42
N GLY A 126 -4.77 1.46 0.12
CA GLY A 126 -4.85 1.21 1.56
C GLY A 126 -3.47 0.90 2.16
N THR A 127 -2.65 0.13 1.44
CA THR A 127 -1.26 -0.15 1.78
C THR A 127 -0.46 1.15 1.96
N VAL A 128 -0.49 2.07 0.99
CA VAL A 128 0.22 3.36 1.13
C VAL A 128 -0.39 4.20 2.25
N ALA A 129 -1.71 4.19 2.41
CA ALA A 129 -2.39 4.92 3.48
C ALA A 129 -1.93 4.47 4.88
N GLY A 130 -1.80 3.16 5.12
CA GLY A 130 -1.33 2.60 6.39
C GLY A 130 0.09 3.07 6.75
N ALA A 131 1.02 3.04 5.79
CA ALA A 131 2.38 3.54 5.99
C ALA A 131 2.41 5.07 6.17
N ARG A 132 1.60 5.80 5.39
CA ARG A 132 1.49 7.26 5.47
C ARG A 132 0.97 7.73 6.82
N GLU A 133 0.00 7.03 7.41
CA GLU A 133 -0.55 7.44 8.70
C GLU A 133 0.52 7.47 9.80
N GLY A 134 1.33 6.42 9.90
CA GLY A 134 2.33 6.40 10.95
C GLY A 134 3.50 7.35 10.68
N ALA A 135 3.86 7.56 9.41
CA ALA A 135 4.80 8.61 9.04
C ALA A 135 4.30 10.00 9.45
N MET A 136 3.04 10.32 9.17
CA MET A 136 2.40 11.60 9.50
C MET A 136 2.27 11.82 11.01
N ARG A 137 1.86 10.79 11.77
CA ARG A 137 1.55 10.95 13.20
C ARG A 137 2.75 10.91 14.13
N THR A 138 3.77 10.12 13.79
CA THR A 138 4.90 9.90 14.71
C THR A 138 6.26 10.25 14.09
N GLY A 139 6.30 10.65 12.82
CA GLY A 139 7.56 10.84 12.10
C GLY A 139 8.34 9.54 11.95
N ALA A 140 7.68 8.38 12.00
CA ALA A 140 8.32 7.11 11.66
C ALA A 140 8.62 7.08 10.15
N VAL A 141 9.53 6.20 9.74
CA VAL A 141 9.76 5.94 8.31
C VAL A 141 8.65 4.99 7.84
N GLY A 142 7.77 5.47 6.97
CA GLY A 142 6.75 4.64 6.33
C GLY A 142 7.37 3.82 5.19
N VAL A 143 7.01 2.55 5.07
CA VAL A 143 7.43 1.67 3.98
C VAL A 143 6.19 0.93 3.49
N ALA A 144 5.67 1.33 2.34
CA ALA A 144 4.56 0.65 1.68
C ALA A 144 5.14 -0.32 0.65
N VAL A 145 4.78 -1.61 0.71
CA VAL A 145 5.37 -2.63 -0.15
C VAL A 145 4.30 -3.35 -0.94
N SER A 146 4.52 -3.48 -2.24
CA SER A 146 3.58 -4.09 -3.18
C SER A 146 4.31 -5.04 -4.12
N LEU A 147 3.71 -6.19 -4.42
CA LEU A 147 4.19 -7.14 -5.42
C LEU A 147 3.38 -6.97 -6.69
N ASP A 148 4.05 -6.84 -7.84
CA ASP A 148 3.43 -6.74 -9.18
C ASP A 148 2.89 -8.11 -9.63
N SER A 149 1.91 -8.61 -8.89
CA SER A 149 1.21 -9.85 -9.14
C SER A 149 -0.18 -9.78 -8.53
N TYR A 150 -1.19 -10.07 -9.34
CA TYR A 150 -2.59 -10.16 -8.90
C TYR A 150 -2.99 -11.60 -8.56
N SER A 151 -2.06 -12.56 -8.71
CA SER A 151 -2.30 -13.97 -8.42
C SER A 151 -2.48 -14.23 -6.92
N ARG A 152 -3.48 -15.04 -6.57
CA ARG A 152 -3.70 -15.49 -5.17
C ARG A 152 -2.60 -16.43 -4.67
N THR A 153 -1.84 -17.02 -5.58
CA THR A 153 -0.74 -17.96 -5.29
C THR A 153 0.62 -17.31 -5.54
N ALA A 154 0.69 -15.98 -5.59
CA ALA A 154 1.93 -15.25 -5.77
C ALA A 154 2.95 -15.57 -4.66
N ASP A 155 4.22 -15.65 -5.03
CA ASP A 155 5.31 -15.85 -4.08
C ASP A 155 5.84 -14.51 -3.56
N TYR A 156 5.51 -14.17 -2.32
CA TYR A 156 5.94 -12.95 -1.65
C TYR A 156 7.36 -13.03 -1.06
N SER A 157 8.06 -14.18 -1.19
CA SER A 157 9.31 -14.42 -0.48
C SER A 157 10.41 -13.41 -0.85
N GLU A 158 10.56 -13.09 -2.13
CA GLU A 158 11.58 -12.13 -2.57
C GLU A 158 11.22 -10.70 -2.16
N ALA A 159 9.95 -10.30 -2.28
CA ALA A 159 9.48 -8.99 -1.83
C ALA A 159 9.66 -8.81 -0.31
N ALA A 160 9.41 -9.86 0.49
CA ALA A 160 9.63 -9.86 1.93
C ALA A 160 11.11 -9.76 2.29
N ARG A 161 11.97 -10.52 1.59
CA ARG A 161 13.42 -10.47 1.75
C ARG A 161 13.96 -9.06 1.48
N LEU A 162 13.54 -8.47 0.35
CA LEU A 162 13.90 -7.10 -0.03
C LEU A 162 13.40 -6.09 1.01
N THR A 163 12.17 -6.21 1.50
CA THR A 163 11.64 -5.33 2.54
C THR A 163 12.49 -5.36 3.82
N ALA A 164 12.85 -6.56 4.28
CA ALA A 164 13.69 -6.71 5.47
C ALA A 164 15.10 -6.13 5.23
N GLU A 165 15.69 -6.36 4.06
CA GLU A 165 16.99 -5.78 3.67
C GLU A 165 16.94 -4.25 3.64
N LEU A 166 15.86 -3.67 3.09
CA LEU A 166 15.65 -2.22 3.05
C LEU A 166 15.60 -1.62 4.46
N VAL A 167 14.70 -2.12 5.31
CA VAL A 167 14.49 -1.59 6.66
C VAL A 167 15.75 -1.73 7.50
N THR A 168 16.41 -2.88 7.45
CA THR A 168 17.66 -3.09 8.21
C THR A 168 18.79 -2.22 7.71
N SER A 169 18.91 -2.02 6.40
CA SER A 169 19.95 -1.15 5.83
C SER A 169 19.74 0.32 6.18
N ILE A 170 18.48 0.77 6.23
CA ILE A 170 18.14 2.12 6.72
C ILE A 170 18.47 2.25 8.20
N HIS A 171 18.18 1.22 8.99
CA HIS A 171 18.50 1.17 10.42
C HIS A 171 20.01 1.19 10.68
N ASP A 172 20.79 0.51 9.84
CA ASP A 172 22.25 0.40 9.98
C ASP A 172 23.03 1.60 9.47
N ALA A 173 22.49 2.32 8.50
CA ALA A 173 23.12 3.50 7.95
C ALA A 173 23.00 4.67 8.95
N PRO A 174 24.13 5.18 9.49
CA PRO A 174 24.09 6.25 10.48
C PRO A 174 23.35 7.49 9.97
N GLY A 175 22.35 7.96 10.75
CA GLY A 175 21.57 9.16 10.45
C GLY A 175 20.55 9.03 9.32
N LEU A 176 20.47 7.88 8.64
CA LEU A 176 19.55 7.71 7.51
C LEU A 176 18.10 7.57 7.99
N THR A 177 17.88 6.88 9.11
CA THR A 177 16.55 6.79 9.73
C THR A 177 16.02 8.17 10.08
N GLU A 178 16.85 9.03 10.69
CA GLU A 178 16.54 10.42 11.03
C GLU A 178 16.24 11.25 9.78
N THR A 179 17.01 11.06 8.72
CA THR A 179 16.83 11.76 7.43
C THR A 179 15.49 11.40 6.78
N LEU A 180 15.02 10.16 6.95
CA LEU A 180 13.78 9.66 6.35
C LEU A 180 12.55 9.78 7.24
N ARG A 181 12.67 10.36 8.44
CA ARG A 181 11.53 10.53 9.34
C ARG A 181 10.42 11.33 8.67
N GLY A 182 9.20 10.79 8.73
CA GLY A 182 8.03 11.41 8.10
C GLY A 182 7.93 11.18 6.57
N CYS A 183 8.88 10.48 5.96
CA CYS A 183 8.78 10.03 4.57
C CYS A 183 8.05 8.68 4.49
N VAL A 184 7.46 8.42 3.32
CA VAL A 184 6.93 7.11 2.95
C VAL A 184 7.70 6.59 1.74
N LEU A 185 8.35 5.44 1.89
CA LEU A 185 8.97 4.70 0.79
C LEU A 185 7.91 3.78 0.18
N ASN A 186 7.40 4.13 -1.01
CA ASN A 186 6.52 3.27 -1.78
C ASN A 186 7.35 2.34 -2.67
N VAL A 187 7.42 1.07 -2.26
CA VAL A 187 8.24 0.01 -2.84
C VAL A 187 7.35 -0.91 -3.67
N ASN A 188 7.65 -1.01 -4.96
CA ASN A 188 7.01 -1.96 -5.86
C ASN A 188 8.05 -2.98 -6.33
N VAL A 189 7.74 -4.25 -6.16
CA VAL A 189 8.63 -5.38 -6.49
C VAL A 189 8.09 -6.10 -7.71
N PRO A 190 8.86 -6.25 -8.80
CA PRO A 190 8.40 -7.00 -9.97
C PRO A 190 8.28 -8.48 -9.62
N ASN A 191 7.24 -9.15 -10.12
CA ASN A 191 7.04 -10.58 -9.93
C ASN A 191 7.98 -11.41 -10.83
N LEU A 192 9.28 -11.32 -10.53
CA LEU A 192 10.35 -11.97 -11.26
C LEU A 192 11.21 -12.81 -10.30
N PRO A 193 11.80 -13.92 -10.76
CA PRO A 193 12.81 -14.62 -9.99
C PRO A 193 13.95 -13.66 -9.60
N ARG A 194 14.56 -13.87 -8.43
CA ARG A 194 15.67 -13.05 -7.92
C ARG A 194 16.78 -12.79 -8.95
N THR A 195 17.10 -13.79 -9.78
CA THR A 195 18.14 -13.71 -10.82
C THR A 195 17.81 -12.74 -11.95
N HIS A 196 16.54 -12.35 -12.09
CA HIS A 196 16.04 -11.44 -13.12
C HIS A 196 15.74 -10.04 -12.57
N ILE A 197 15.75 -9.85 -11.24
CA ILE A 197 15.67 -8.53 -10.63
C ILE A 197 17.03 -7.84 -10.84
N LYS A 198 17.05 -6.80 -11.67
CA LYS A 198 18.29 -6.10 -12.08
C LYS A 198 18.90 -5.23 -10.98
N GLY A 199 18.10 -4.91 -9.96
CA GLY A 199 18.47 -4.04 -8.86
C GLY A 199 17.30 -3.14 -8.47
N VAL A 200 17.63 -2.00 -7.88
CA VAL A 200 16.66 -1.05 -7.32
C VAL A 200 16.85 0.31 -7.96
N LYS A 201 15.73 0.98 -8.27
CA LYS A 201 15.74 2.36 -8.76
C LYS A 201 14.91 3.24 -7.84
N LEU A 202 15.50 4.36 -7.41
CA LEU A 202 14.71 5.46 -6.88
C LEU A 202 13.93 6.09 -8.03
N THR A 203 12.65 6.34 -7.80
CA THR A 203 11.69 6.71 -8.84
C THR A 203 10.76 7.82 -8.36
N THR A 204 10.07 8.45 -9.31
CA THR A 204 8.91 9.30 -9.02
C THR A 204 7.63 8.57 -9.44
N PRO A 205 6.50 8.72 -8.74
CA PRO A 205 5.23 8.19 -9.21
C PRO A 205 4.88 8.77 -10.60
N GLY A 206 4.56 7.89 -11.54
CA GLY A 206 4.09 8.27 -12.87
C GLY A 206 2.65 8.79 -12.88
N LEU A 207 2.12 9.01 -14.08
CA LEU A 207 0.72 9.39 -14.32
C LEU A 207 -0.22 8.20 -14.53
N SER A 208 0.27 6.97 -14.27
CA SER A 208 -0.51 5.78 -14.54
C SER A 208 -1.72 5.70 -13.62
N CYS A 209 -2.91 5.52 -14.22
CA CYS A 209 -4.18 5.41 -13.52
C CYS A 209 -5.16 4.63 -14.40
N THR A 210 -5.88 3.66 -13.85
CA THR A 210 -7.02 3.02 -14.51
C THR A 210 -8.13 4.04 -14.71
N GLN A 211 -8.66 4.10 -15.92
CA GLN A 211 -9.89 4.83 -16.18
C GLN A 211 -11.07 4.07 -15.60
N ALA A 212 -12.02 4.79 -15.00
CA ALA A 212 -13.25 4.17 -14.51
C ALA A 212 -14.17 3.88 -15.70
N GLU A 213 -14.60 2.63 -15.83
CA GLU A 213 -15.63 2.23 -16.78
C GLU A 213 -16.88 1.83 -16.02
N TRP A 214 -17.92 2.67 -16.10
CA TRP A 214 -19.18 2.43 -15.40
C TRP A 214 -20.11 1.60 -16.28
N VAL A 215 -20.52 0.45 -15.76
CA VAL A 215 -21.50 -0.43 -16.39
C VAL A 215 -22.79 -0.36 -15.59
N ARG A 216 -23.92 -0.16 -16.26
CA ARG A 216 -25.24 -0.21 -15.60
C ARG A 216 -25.50 -1.62 -15.09
N VAL A 217 -25.99 -1.73 -13.87
CA VAL A 217 -26.40 -3.02 -13.28
C VAL A 217 -27.87 -2.97 -12.86
N PRO A 218 -28.58 -4.11 -12.84
CA PRO A 218 -29.91 -4.18 -12.25
C PRO A 218 -29.87 -3.78 -10.77
N GLY A 219 -30.92 -3.11 -10.29
CA GLY A 219 -31.16 -2.97 -8.86
C GLY A 219 -31.50 -4.31 -8.21
N THR A 220 -31.28 -4.43 -6.90
CA THR A 220 -31.77 -5.56 -6.12
C THR A 220 -33.31 -5.62 -6.22
N ARG A 221 -33.88 -6.81 -6.42
CA ARG A 221 -35.33 -7.01 -6.62
C ARG A 221 -36.08 -6.53 -5.36
N GLY A 222 -36.82 -5.43 -5.48
CA GLY A 222 -37.59 -4.82 -4.39
C GLY A 222 -38.09 -3.41 -4.70
N ASP A 223 -37.57 -2.74 -5.73
CA ASP A 223 -37.97 -1.37 -6.11
C ASP A 223 -39.36 -1.32 -6.82
N SER A 224 -40.41 -1.74 -6.11
CA SER A 224 -41.74 -1.14 -6.28
C SER A 224 -41.86 -0.01 -5.27
N CYS A 225 -42.30 1.14 -5.76
CA CYS A 225 -42.09 2.48 -5.22
C CYS A 225 -42.72 2.83 -3.85
N ASP A 226 -43.16 1.88 -3.02
CA ASP A 226 -44.13 2.21 -1.95
C ASP A 226 -43.73 1.92 -0.50
N ASP A 227 -42.55 1.39 -0.17
CA ASP A 227 -42.18 1.20 1.25
C ASP A 227 -40.78 1.76 1.58
N LEU A 228 -40.77 3.01 2.06
CA LEU A 228 -39.62 3.65 2.69
C LEU A 228 -39.37 3.04 4.08
N ASN A 229 -38.60 1.96 4.14
CA ASN A 229 -37.81 1.64 5.33
C ASN A 229 -36.34 1.95 5.04
N GLU A 230 -35.74 2.82 5.86
CA GLU A 230 -34.37 3.34 5.71
C GLU A 230 -33.27 2.24 5.72
N ASP A 231 -33.61 1.00 6.05
CA ASP A 231 -32.68 -0.13 6.23
C ASP A 231 -32.52 -1.01 4.96
N GLU A 232 -33.39 -0.88 3.94
CA GLU A 232 -33.36 -1.74 2.73
C GLU A 232 -32.82 -1.03 1.45
N THR A 233 -32.26 0.17 1.57
CA THR A 233 -31.68 0.92 0.43
C THR A 233 -30.25 0.49 0.06
N ARG A 234 -29.83 -0.71 0.48
CA ARG A 234 -28.54 -1.27 0.07
C ARG A 234 -28.63 -1.68 -1.40
N GLY A 235 -27.85 -0.99 -2.23
CA GLY A 235 -27.57 -1.44 -3.59
C GLY A 235 -26.99 -2.86 -3.61
N PRO A 236 -26.83 -3.48 -4.79
CA PRO A 236 -26.13 -4.75 -4.88
C PRO A 236 -24.76 -4.62 -4.21
N ASP A 237 -24.64 -5.18 -3.00
CA ASP A 237 -23.51 -4.97 -2.10
C ASP A 237 -22.20 -5.29 -2.83
N SER A 238 -21.27 -4.34 -2.84
CA SER A 238 -19.85 -4.67 -3.06
C SER A 238 -19.20 -5.21 -1.78
N ASP A 239 -19.85 -5.02 -0.63
CA ASP A 239 -19.26 -5.15 0.69
C ASP A 239 -20.18 -5.93 1.65
N SER A 240 -20.57 -7.18 1.34
CA SER A 240 -20.96 -8.15 2.40
C SER A 240 -21.03 -9.61 1.94
N ASP A 241 -20.23 -10.42 2.64
CA ASP A 241 -20.57 -11.78 3.13
C ASP A 241 -20.67 -12.98 2.17
N GLY A 242 -20.36 -12.85 0.88
CA GLY A 242 -20.52 -13.97 -0.05
C GLY A 242 -19.45 -14.07 -1.14
N ASP A 243 -18.48 -14.95 -0.93
CA ASP A 243 -17.69 -15.62 -1.97
C ASP A 243 -17.07 -14.76 -3.09
N TRP A 244 -15.95 -14.08 -2.77
CA TRP A 244 -15.00 -13.53 -3.76
C TRP A 244 -14.36 -14.60 -4.68
N ARG A 245 -14.84 -15.86 -4.71
CA ARG A 245 -14.34 -16.86 -5.67
C ARG A 245 -14.98 -16.72 -7.05
N HIS A 246 -16.04 -15.91 -7.18
CA HIS A 246 -16.80 -15.76 -8.43
C HIS A 246 -16.82 -14.36 -9.04
N ASP A 247 -16.17 -13.38 -8.42
CA ASP A 247 -16.38 -11.96 -8.72
C ASP A 247 -15.48 -11.38 -9.81
N GLY A 248 -14.63 -12.17 -10.46
CA GLY A 248 -14.07 -11.90 -11.80
C GLY A 248 -13.31 -10.58 -12.01
N ALA A 249 -13.25 -9.70 -11.00
CA ALA A 249 -12.67 -8.37 -11.10
C ALA A 249 -11.14 -8.42 -11.12
N PHE A 250 -10.57 -9.53 -10.61
CA PHE A 250 -9.14 -9.81 -10.56
C PHE A 250 -8.81 -11.32 -10.69
N ALA A 251 -9.76 -12.16 -11.13
CA ALA A 251 -9.53 -13.60 -11.23
C ALA A 251 -8.91 -13.96 -12.59
N ASP A 252 -7.78 -14.67 -12.56
CA ASP A 252 -7.25 -15.35 -13.74
C ASP A 252 -8.31 -16.32 -14.28
N GLY A 253 -8.77 -16.08 -15.52
CA GLY A 253 -9.39 -17.10 -16.37
C GLY A 253 -10.74 -17.68 -15.92
N VAL A 254 -11.69 -16.88 -15.43
CA VAL A 254 -13.09 -17.33 -15.27
C VAL A 254 -13.97 -16.78 -16.39
N ASP A 255 -14.71 -17.69 -17.04
CA ASP A 255 -15.68 -17.42 -18.08
C ASP A 255 -16.63 -16.27 -17.69
N GLU A 256 -16.84 -15.35 -18.62
CA GLU A 256 -17.78 -14.24 -18.52
C GLU A 256 -19.13 -14.75 -17.98
N LEU A 257 -19.56 -14.24 -16.82
CA LEU A 257 -20.96 -14.42 -16.42
C LEU A 257 -21.82 -13.82 -17.53
N PRO A 258 -22.76 -14.58 -18.12
CA PRO A 258 -23.60 -14.06 -19.18
C PRO A 258 -24.41 -12.89 -18.62
N ILE A 259 -24.13 -11.69 -19.16
CA ILE A 259 -24.94 -10.50 -18.89
C ILE A 259 -26.27 -10.74 -19.60
N ALA A 260 -27.31 -11.10 -18.85
CA ALA A 260 -28.66 -11.06 -19.35
C ALA A 260 -28.98 -9.61 -19.72
N ASP A 261 -29.25 -9.38 -21.01
CA ASP A 261 -29.63 -8.14 -21.67
C ASP A 261 -29.18 -6.86 -20.94
N ALA A 262 -28.03 -6.32 -21.39
CA ALA A 262 -27.70 -4.93 -21.18
C ALA A 262 -28.82 -4.08 -21.80
N GLY A 263 -29.81 -3.71 -20.99
CA GLY A 263 -30.89 -2.84 -21.42
C GLY A 263 -30.30 -1.60 -22.11
N GLU A 264 -30.93 -1.21 -23.21
CA GLU A 264 -30.41 -0.18 -24.13
C GLU A 264 -29.88 1.03 -23.36
N GLY A 265 -28.70 1.50 -23.77
CA GLY A 265 -28.12 2.73 -23.25
C GLY A 265 -29.04 3.93 -23.44
N LEU A 266 -28.61 5.11 -23.04
CA LEU A 266 -29.33 6.35 -23.31
C LEU A 266 -29.39 6.58 -24.84
N VAL A 267 -30.37 5.98 -25.51
CA VAL A 267 -30.70 6.26 -26.90
C VAL A 267 -31.45 7.59 -26.89
N GLY A 268 -30.70 8.68 -26.99
CA GLY A 268 -31.28 9.97 -27.36
C GLY A 268 -31.87 9.84 -28.77
N THR A 269 -33.18 9.97 -28.90
CA THR A 269 -33.82 10.13 -30.21
C THR A 269 -33.27 11.38 -30.89
N PRO A 270 -32.80 11.33 -32.14
CA PRO A 270 -32.32 12.53 -32.82
C PRO A 270 -33.50 13.44 -33.19
N GLY A 271 -33.76 14.46 -32.36
CA GLY A 271 -34.79 15.47 -32.56
C GLY A 271 -34.22 16.85 -32.92
N THR A 272 -34.45 17.26 -34.17
CA THR A 272 -34.61 18.64 -34.69
C THR A 272 -33.56 19.74 -34.33
N PRO A 273 -32.97 20.44 -35.33
CA PRO A 273 -31.99 21.48 -35.04
C PRO A 273 -32.68 22.73 -34.45
N GLY A 274 -32.46 22.98 -33.16
CA GLY A 274 -32.88 24.22 -32.50
C GLY A 274 -33.35 24.12 -31.05
N GLY A 275 -33.43 22.94 -30.44
CA GLY A 275 -33.75 22.78 -29.01
C GLY A 275 -32.58 22.17 -28.25
N THR A 276 -32.26 22.69 -27.06
CA THR A 276 -31.43 22.00 -26.07
C THR A 276 -32.23 20.80 -25.57
N ASP A 277 -32.06 19.66 -26.25
CA ASP A 277 -32.71 18.39 -25.94
C ASP A 277 -31.96 17.72 -24.78
N ASP A 278 -32.03 18.36 -23.61
CA ASP A 278 -31.69 17.73 -22.34
C ASP A 278 -32.91 16.87 -22.00
N GLY A 279 -32.95 15.65 -22.57
CA GLY A 279 -34.08 14.73 -22.47
C GLY A 279 -34.69 14.68 -21.07
N ALA A 280 -36.03 14.67 -21.01
CA ALA A 280 -36.81 14.74 -19.79
C ALA A 280 -36.20 13.89 -18.66
N TRP A 281 -35.84 14.54 -17.55
CA TRP A 281 -35.18 13.89 -16.42
C TRP A 281 -36.13 12.86 -15.79
N GLU A 282 -35.89 11.57 -16.05
CA GLU A 282 -36.69 10.48 -15.50
C GLU A 282 -36.32 10.21 -14.04
N SER A 283 -37.29 10.32 -13.13
CA SER A 283 -37.13 9.96 -11.72
C SER A 283 -36.89 8.46 -11.55
N GLY A 284 -35.90 8.07 -10.73
CA GLY A 284 -35.66 6.69 -10.34
C GLY A 284 -34.18 6.41 -10.02
N THR A 285 -33.93 5.44 -9.15
CA THR A 285 -32.56 5.02 -8.79
C THR A 285 -31.95 4.21 -9.94
N ARG A 286 -30.72 4.58 -10.35
CA ARG A 286 -29.95 3.86 -11.37
C ARG A 286 -28.69 3.33 -10.73
N TRP A 287 -28.49 2.02 -10.84
CA TRP A 287 -27.34 1.33 -10.25
C TRP A 287 -26.25 1.15 -11.30
N PHE A 288 -25.01 1.46 -10.90
CA PHE A 288 -23.83 1.31 -11.75
C PHE A 288 -22.73 0.61 -10.98
N ARG A 289 -21.94 -0.20 -11.68
CA ARG A 289 -20.74 -0.84 -11.16
C ARG A 289 -19.53 -0.31 -11.93
N ASN A 290 -18.51 0.13 -11.19
CA ASN A 290 -17.23 0.50 -11.78
C ASN A 290 -16.43 -0.75 -12.11
N LYS A 291 -15.87 -0.82 -13.32
CA LYS A 291 -14.86 -1.80 -13.72
C LYS A 291 -13.54 -1.07 -14.02
N PRO A 292 -12.39 -1.68 -13.70
CA PRO A 292 -11.11 -1.13 -14.12
C PRO A 292 -11.02 -1.10 -15.65
N GLY A 293 -11.07 0.09 -16.24
CA GLY A 293 -10.79 0.31 -17.65
C GLY A 293 -9.28 0.34 -17.94
N PRO A 294 -8.87 0.67 -19.18
CA PRO A 294 -7.47 0.70 -19.55
C PRO A 294 -6.69 1.67 -18.66
N ALA A 295 -5.52 1.23 -18.22
CA ALA A 295 -4.61 2.08 -17.48
C ALA A 295 -3.97 3.09 -18.43
N ARG A 296 -4.03 4.38 -18.07
CA ARG A 296 -3.15 5.38 -18.66
C ARG A 296 -1.71 4.90 -18.46
N GLU A 297 -0.93 4.79 -19.51
CA GLU A 297 0.48 4.43 -19.39
C GLU A 297 1.36 5.67 -19.19
N ASP A 298 2.41 5.52 -18.41
CA ASP A 298 3.50 6.49 -18.30
C ASP A 298 4.82 5.72 -18.41
N ASP A 299 5.51 5.90 -19.53
CA ASP A 299 6.73 5.18 -19.90
C ASP A 299 7.98 6.08 -19.86
N ARG A 300 7.82 7.30 -19.36
CA ARG A 300 8.89 8.29 -19.24
C ARG A 300 10.01 7.78 -18.32
N GLU A 301 11.23 8.19 -18.65
CA GLU A 301 12.42 7.81 -17.89
C GLU A 301 12.36 8.36 -16.45
N GLY A 302 12.80 7.54 -15.47
CA GLY A 302 12.85 7.92 -14.06
C GLY A 302 11.56 7.73 -13.26
N TYR A 303 10.53 7.14 -13.89
CA TYR A 303 9.24 6.85 -13.23
C TYR A 303 9.10 5.38 -12.82
N ASP A 304 8.24 5.17 -11.84
CA ASP A 304 8.02 3.90 -11.15
C ASP A 304 7.59 2.76 -12.09
N LYS A 305 6.58 2.98 -12.94
CA LYS A 305 6.08 1.97 -13.88
C LYS A 305 7.12 1.57 -14.91
N ARG A 306 7.94 2.52 -15.38
CA ARG A 306 9.03 2.21 -16.31
C ARG A 306 10.13 1.37 -15.65
N ALA A 307 10.53 1.71 -14.42
CA ALA A 307 11.52 0.94 -13.68
C ALA A 307 11.08 -0.52 -13.46
N MET A 308 9.80 -0.72 -13.11
CA MET A 308 9.20 -2.05 -12.95
C MET A 308 9.20 -2.85 -14.24
N LYS A 309 8.76 -2.25 -15.36
CA LYS A 309 8.82 -2.87 -16.70
C LYS A 309 10.25 -3.24 -17.11
N ASP A 310 11.24 -2.44 -16.73
CA ASP A 310 12.65 -2.69 -17.01
C ASP A 310 13.27 -3.78 -16.10
N GLY A 311 12.52 -4.34 -15.13
CA GLY A 311 12.96 -5.40 -14.23
C GLY A 311 13.68 -4.91 -12.97
N PHE A 312 13.45 -3.66 -12.56
CA PHE A 312 13.97 -3.08 -11.32
C PHE A 312 12.86 -2.99 -10.26
N VAL A 313 13.25 -3.11 -8.99
CA VAL A 313 12.40 -2.70 -7.87
C VAL A 313 12.29 -1.19 -7.89
N SER A 314 11.07 -0.66 -7.94
CA SER A 314 10.81 0.77 -7.86
C SER A 314 10.68 1.19 -6.40
N VAL A 315 11.35 2.26 -6.02
CA VAL A 315 11.16 2.92 -4.72
C VAL A 315 10.88 4.39 -4.95
N SER A 316 9.64 4.81 -4.68
CA SER A 316 9.23 6.22 -4.73
C SER A 316 9.20 6.80 -3.33
N VAL A 317 9.86 7.95 -3.12
CA VAL A 317 9.83 8.66 -1.83
C VAL A 317 8.67 9.65 -1.84
N LEU A 318 7.65 9.39 -1.02
CA LEU A 318 6.46 10.21 -0.89
C LEU A 318 6.52 11.03 0.41
N ALA A 319 6.06 12.28 0.33
CA ALA A 319 5.85 13.10 1.52
C ALA A 319 4.54 12.68 2.22
N SER A 320 4.54 12.63 3.56
CA SER A 320 3.36 12.26 4.35
C SER A 320 2.30 13.36 4.48
N GLY A 321 2.59 14.60 4.05
CA GLY A 321 1.66 15.75 4.09
C GLY A 321 2.26 17.03 4.69
N TYR A 322 3.36 16.92 5.46
CA TYR A 322 4.14 18.06 5.99
C TYR A 322 5.65 17.80 5.90
N ALA A 323 6.17 17.60 4.69
CA ALA A 323 7.59 17.82 4.42
C ALA A 323 7.79 17.74 2.91
N THR A 324 8.02 18.88 2.29
CA THR A 324 8.90 18.95 1.13
C THR A 324 10.29 18.49 1.57
N VAL A 325 10.51 17.18 1.70
CA VAL A 325 11.86 16.69 1.44
C VAL A 325 11.98 16.83 -0.06
N ALA A 326 12.62 17.92 -0.49
CA ALA A 326 13.05 18.06 -1.87
C ALA A 326 14.05 16.93 -2.12
N PHE A 327 13.54 15.78 -2.53
CA PHE A 327 14.36 14.66 -2.94
C PHE A 327 15.10 15.11 -4.19
N ASP A 328 16.41 15.25 -4.07
CA ASP A 328 17.26 15.68 -5.16
C ASP A 328 17.33 14.56 -6.20
N ARG A 329 16.56 14.75 -7.28
CA ARG A 329 16.42 13.80 -8.39
C ARG A 329 17.77 13.51 -9.07
N THR A 330 18.76 14.39 -8.92
CA THR A 330 20.11 14.17 -9.47
C THR A 330 20.89 13.07 -8.75
N LYS A 331 20.43 12.67 -7.55
CA LYS A 331 21.02 11.60 -6.74
C LYS A 331 20.47 10.21 -7.04
N ILE A 332 19.49 10.09 -7.95
CA ILE A 332 19.08 8.79 -8.48
C ILE A 332 20.28 8.21 -9.26
N PRO A 333 20.90 7.10 -8.82
CA PRO A 333 22.03 6.54 -9.53
C PRO A 333 21.61 6.15 -10.94
N LYS A 334 22.35 6.62 -11.95
CA LYS A 334 22.01 6.37 -13.36
C LYS A 334 22.13 4.89 -13.72
N GLU A 335 23.02 4.16 -13.06
CA GLU A 335 23.22 2.71 -13.27
C GLU A 335 23.72 2.07 -11.96
N ASN A 336 22.98 1.09 -11.43
CA ASN A 336 23.45 0.21 -10.36
C ASN A 336 23.11 -1.24 -10.74
N ALA A 337 23.77 -1.77 -11.77
CA ALA A 337 23.77 -3.21 -11.97
C ALA A 337 24.62 -3.86 -10.87
N GLY A 338 23.98 -4.56 -9.92
CA GLY A 338 24.68 -5.43 -8.97
C GLY A 338 24.85 -4.95 -7.52
N LEU A 339 24.32 -3.78 -7.12
CA LEU A 339 24.28 -3.38 -5.71
C LEU A 339 22.99 -3.88 -5.02
N GLY A 340 23.11 -4.24 -3.74
CA GLY A 340 21.95 -4.59 -2.89
C GLY A 340 20.96 -3.42 -2.72
N LEU A 341 19.75 -3.72 -2.27
CA LEU A 341 18.67 -2.74 -2.07
C LEU A 341 19.06 -1.71 -1.02
N GLY A 342 19.65 -2.18 0.07
CA GLY A 342 20.20 -1.32 1.11
C GLY A 342 21.26 -0.37 0.62
N GLU A 343 22.30 -0.89 -0.02
CA GLU A 343 23.45 -0.10 -0.47
C GLU A 343 23.07 0.92 -1.55
N THR A 344 22.16 0.55 -2.46
CA THR A 344 21.62 1.46 -3.47
C THR A 344 20.86 2.63 -2.84
N LEU A 345 19.97 2.36 -1.88
CA LEU A 345 19.25 3.44 -1.20
C LEU A 345 20.16 4.30 -0.35
N VAL A 346 21.08 3.70 0.40
CA VAL A 346 22.04 4.43 1.24
C VAL A 346 22.85 5.39 0.37
N ARG A 347 23.37 4.93 -0.77
CA ARG A 347 24.14 5.79 -1.68
C ARG A 347 23.31 6.93 -2.27
N ALA A 348 22.05 6.66 -2.58
CA ALA A 348 21.16 7.62 -3.23
C ALA A 348 20.55 8.63 -2.26
N LEU A 349 20.38 8.28 -0.98
CA LEU A 349 19.76 9.12 0.04
C LEU A 349 20.77 9.83 0.95
N VAL A 350 22.02 9.35 1.05
CA VAL A 350 23.06 9.97 1.89
C VAL A 350 23.90 10.97 1.05
N PRO A 351 24.02 12.26 1.46
CA PRO A 351 24.89 13.24 0.80
C PRO A 351 26.37 12.82 0.83
N ASP A 352 27.14 13.17 -0.20
CA ASP A 352 28.54 12.74 -0.39
C ASP A 352 29.45 12.99 0.84
N GLY A 353 29.21 14.08 1.60
CA GLY A 353 30.01 14.44 2.79
C GLY A 353 29.68 13.67 4.09
N ALA A 354 28.62 12.86 4.10
CA ALA A 354 28.19 12.06 5.25
C ALA A 354 28.42 10.55 5.04
N ARG A 355 29.05 10.15 3.93
CA ARG A 355 29.36 8.75 3.66
C ARG A 355 30.43 8.27 4.64
N PRO A 356 30.18 7.26 5.48
CA PRO A 356 31.25 6.64 6.24
C PRO A 356 32.28 6.10 5.24
N GLY A 357 33.55 6.44 5.45
CA GLY A 357 34.64 6.06 4.55
C GLY A 357 34.64 4.56 4.31
N ILE A 358 34.16 4.14 3.14
CA ILE A 358 34.41 2.79 2.62
C ILE A 358 35.92 2.75 2.43
N ARG A 359 36.63 2.13 3.37
CA ARG A 359 38.03 1.77 3.17
C ARG A 359 38.05 0.88 1.93
N SER A 360 38.56 1.41 0.81
CA SER A 360 38.93 0.57 -0.31
C SER A 360 39.95 -0.43 0.21
N ALA A 361 39.63 -1.71 0.16
CA ALA A 361 40.67 -2.73 0.16
C ALA A 361 41.52 -2.46 -1.08
N ALA A 362 42.82 -2.29 -0.86
CA ALA A 362 43.83 -2.03 -1.87
C ALA A 362 43.97 -3.18 -2.87
#